data_AF-A0A969YU16-F1
#
_entry.id   AF-A0A969YU16-F1
#
_cell.length_a   1.000
_cell.length_b   1.000
_cell.length_c   1.000
_cell.angle_alpha   90.00
_cell.angle_beta   90.00
_cell.angle_gamma   90.00
#
_symmetry.space_group_name_H-M   'P 1'
#
loop_
_entity.id
_entity.type
_entity.pdbx_description
1 polymer ?
#
loop_
_entity_poly.entity_id
_entity_poly.type
_entity_poly.pdbx_seq_one_letter_code
_entity_poly.pdbx_strand_id
1 'polypeptide(L)' 'MHHQVKKGDNLFKIARQYGITVIIILQKNPHLRKRPHHIRVGERIRVR' A
#
# COMPACT_ATOMS: atom_id res chain seq x y z
N MET A 1 0.45 5.29 -10.87
CA MET A 1 1.71 4.59 -10.50
C MET A 1 1.41 3.49 -9.49
N HIS A 2 2.11 2.36 -9.56
CA HIS A 2 1.87 1.23 -8.66
C HIS A 2 3.15 0.72 -8.01
N HIS A 3 3.01 0.25 -6.77
CA HIS A 3 4.02 -0.53 -6.06
C HIS A 3 3.61 -2.00 -6.07
N GLN A 4 4.55 -2.89 -6.40
CA GLN A 4 4.33 -4.32 -6.24
C GLN A 4 4.88 -4.75 -4.87
N VAL A 5 4.00 -5.28 -4.03
CA VAL A 5 4.33 -5.69 -2.66
C VAL A 5 5.38 -6.80 -2.69
N LYS A 6 6.46 -6.63 -1.94
CA LYS A 6 7.52 -7.61 -1.74
C LYS A 6 7.46 -8.16 -0.32
N LYS A 7 8.18 -9.26 -0.10
CA LYS A 7 8.28 -9.88 1.23
C LYS A 7 8.86 -8.85 2.22
N GLY A 8 8.14 -8.61 3.32
CA GLY A 8 8.53 -7.67 4.36
C GLY A 8 7.98 -6.24 4.19
N ASP A 9 7.22 -5.98 3.12
CA ASP A 9 6.50 -4.72 2.96
C ASP A 9 5.28 -4.64 3.86
N ASN A 10 4.95 -3.42 4.24
CA ASN A 10 3.69 -3.06 4.87
C ASN A 10 3.29 -1.66 4.36
N LEU A 11 2.04 -1.25 4.59
CA LEU A 11 1.55 0.04 4.11
C LEU A 11 2.41 1.23 4.58
N PHE A 12 2.99 1.16 5.78
CA PHE A 12 3.84 2.22 6.32
C PHE A 12 5.16 2.35 5.55
N LYS A 13 5.85 1.23 5.28
CA LYS A 13 7.08 1.21 4.47
C LYS A 13 6.82 1.72 3.06
N ILE A 14 5.73 1.27 2.44
CA ILE A 14 5.31 1.72 1.10
C ILE A 14 5.04 3.22 1.12
N ALA A 15 4.25 3.71 2.09
CA ALA A 15 3.94 5.13 2.25
C ALA A 15 5.22 5.97 2.38
N ARG A 16 6.13 5.57 3.26
CA ARG A 16 7.43 6.23 3.47
C ARG A 16 8.29 6.23 2.22
N GLN A 17 8.36 5.11 1.49
CA GLN A 17 9.14 4.99 0.25
C GLN A 17 8.69 5.97 -0.83
N TYR A 18 7.39 6.24 -0.92
CA TYR A 18 6.82 7.17 -1.91
C TYR A 18 6.57 8.58 -1.37
N GLY A 19 6.95 8.87 -0.12
CA GLY A 19 6.74 10.19 0.49
C GLY A 19 5.25 10.55 0.65
N ILE A 20 4.37 9.56 0.80
CA ILE A 20 2.93 9.75 1.01
C ILE A 20 2.51 9.20 2.37
N THR A 21 1.27 9.49 2.78
CA THR A 21 0.70 8.89 3.99
C THR A 21 0.00 7.58 3.67
N VAL A 22 -0.13 6.71 4.68
CA VAL A 22 -0.93 5.47 4.59
C VAL A 22 -2.38 5.79 4.21
N ILE A 23 -2.90 6.94 4.66
CA ILE A 23 -4.26 7.41 4.33
C ILE A 23 -4.42 7.59 2.81
N ILE A 24 -3.44 8.18 2.12
CA ILE A 24 -3.48 8.34 0.66
C ILE A 24 -3.51 6.97 -0.03
N ILE A 25 -2.73 6.01 0.47
CA ILE A 25 -2.76 4.63 -0.04
C ILE A 25 -4.16 4.03 0.15
N LEU A 26 -4.75 4.14 1.33
CA LEU A 26 -6.08 3.59 1.62
C LEU A 26 -7.20 4.27 0.83
N GLN A 27 -7.08 5.56 0.55
CA GLN A 27 -8.02 6.29 -0.32
C GLN A 27 -7.95 5.78 -1.77
N LYS A 28 -6.74 5.54 -2.29
CA LYS A 28 -6.53 5.03 -3.66
C LYS A 28 -6.81 3.53 -3.81
N ASN A 29 -6.85 2.79 -2.71
CA ASN A 29 -7.07 1.34 -2.66
C ASN A 29 -8.20 0.99 -1.67
N PRO A 30 -9.47 1.24 -2.03
CA PRO A 30 -10.60 1.07 -1.11
C PRO A 30 -10.75 -0.35 -0.56
N HIS A 31 -10.30 -1.37 -1.30
CA HIS A 31 -10.31 -2.78 -0.87
C HIS A 31 -9.44 -3.01 0.38
N LEU A 32 -8.41 -2.20 0.57
CA LEU A 32 -7.54 -2.26 1.76
C LEU A 32 -8.14 -1.59 2.98
N ARG A 33 -9.17 -0.73 2.85
CA ARG A 33 -9.79 -0.04 4.01
C ARG A 33 -10.39 -1.02 5.00
N LYS A 34 -10.91 -2.16 4.51
CA LYS A 34 -11.48 -3.22 5.36
C LYS A 34 -10.39 -4.12 5.98
N ARG A 35 -9.19 -4.17 5.39
CA ARG A 35 -8.07 -5.03 5.83
C ARG A 35 -6.71 -4.37 5.58
N PRO A 36 -6.39 -3.26 6.26
CA PRO A 36 -5.20 -2.46 5.96
C PRO A 36 -3.88 -3.22 6.20
N HIS A 37 -3.90 -4.26 7.03
CA HIS A 37 -2.71 -5.05 7.33
C HIS A 37 -2.55 -6.29 6.43
N HIS A 38 -3.52 -6.58 5.56
CA HIS A 38 -3.54 -7.80 4.74
C HIS A 38 -3.16 -7.48 3.29
N ILE A 39 -1.92 -7.04 3.09
CA ILE A 39 -1.33 -6.97 1.74
C ILE A 39 -0.57 -8.26 1.45
N ARG A 40 -0.68 -8.76 0.22
CA ARG A 40 -0.01 -10.01 -0.20
C ARG A 40 1.19 -9.70 -1.08
N VAL A 41 2.25 -10.51 -0.95
CA VAL A 41 3.39 -10.44 -1.87
C VAL A 41 2.90 -10.62 -3.31
N GLY A 42 3.35 -9.76 -4.22
CA GLY A 42 2.89 -9.70 -5.60
C GLY A 42 1.68 -8.80 -5.85
N GLU A 43 0.97 -8.37 -4.80
CA GLU A 43 -0.17 -7.45 -4.93
C GLU A 43 0.28 -6.07 -5.44
N ARG A 44 -0.57 -5.41 -6.23
CA ARG A 44 -0.30 -4.07 -6.78
C ARG A 44 -1.06 -3.00 -6.02
N ILE A 45 -0.32 -2.13 -5.34
CA ILE A 45 -0.86 -1.01 -4.58
C ILE A 45 -0.76 0.28 -5.40
N ARG A 46 -1.88 1.01 -5.54
CA ARG A 46 -1.88 2.36 -6.12
C ARG A 46 -1.24 3.37 -5.16
N VAL A 47 -0.19 4.03 -5.61
CA VAL A 47 0.53 5.06 -4.82
C VAL A 47 0.46 6.45 -5.45
N ARG A 48 0.11 6.54 -6.74
CA ARG A 48 -0.18 7.80 -7.45
C ARG A 48 -1.33 7.59 -8.40
#